data_AF-A0A2V8Q8J8-F1
#
_entry.id   AF-A0A2V8Q8J8-F1
#
_cell.length_a   1.000
_cell.length_b   1.000
_cell.length_c   1.000
_cell.angle_alpha   90.00
_cell.angle_beta   90.00
_cell.angle_gamma   90.00
#
_symmetry.space_group_name_H-M   'P 1'
#
loop_
_entity.id
_entity.type
_entity.pdbx_description
1 polymer ?
#
loop_
_entity_poly.entity_id
_entity_poly.type
_entity_poly.pdbx_seq_one_letter_code
_entity_poly.pdbx_strand_id
1 'polypeptide(L)'
;MAMTNFVSTLCLVMLCSAIFLGSSTLAAAQKSGLDGTYILDETDSDNVNEVIEDAVGKLNFVTRDIARGRLKKLNPAYRQVAITSSPNEISVTVDNQPPLRTPAKG
;
A
#
# COMPACT_ATOMS: atom_id res chain seq x y z
N MET A 1 24.83 31.01 51.73
CA MET A 1 23.80 31.12 50.65
C MET A 1 24.41 30.80 49.26
N ALA A 2 25.24 29.76 49.16
CA ALA A 2 25.89 29.34 47.90
C ALA A 2 25.67 27.84 47.61
N MET A 3 25.62 27.00 48.65
CA MET A 3 25.32 25.57 48.52
C MET A 3 23.88 25.29 48.05
N THR A 4 22.90 26.12 48.41
CA THR A 4 21.50 25.95 48.00
C THR A 4 21.30 26.16 46.49
N ASN A 5 22.05 27.08 45.89
CA ASN A 5 21.99 27.35 44.45
C ASN A 5 22.66 26.22 43.64
N PHE A 6 23.73 25.62 44.18
CA PHE A 6 24.46 24.53 43.52
C PHE A 6 23.70 23.20 43.52
N VAL A 7 22.97 22.91 44.63
CA VAL A 7 22.11 21.73 44.72
C VAL A 7 20.88 21.89 43.82
N SER A 8 20.34 23.10 43.72
CA SER A 8 19.18 23.39 42.86
C SER A 8 19.51 23.27 41.36
N THR A 9 20.66 23.78 40.93
CA THR A 9 21.09 23.67 39.51
C THR A 9 21.43 22.23 39.14
N LEU A 10 22.08 21.46 40.02
CA LEU A 10 22.39 20.05 39.76
C LEU A 10 21.11 19.19 39.63
N CYS A 11 20.11 19.48 40.46
CA CYS A 11 18.82 18.79 40.43
C CYS A 11 18.03 19.14 39.14
N LEU A 12 18.09 20.38 38.69
CA LEU A 12 17.47 20.82 37.43
C LEU A 12 18.12 20.13 36.21
N VAL A 13 19.46 20.02 36.19
CA VAL A 13 20.20 19.36 35.11
C VAL A 13 19.94 17.86 35.06
N MET A 14 19.84 17.20 36.22
CA MET A 14 19.47 15.78 36.33
C MET A 14 18.00 15.51 35.92
N LEU A 15 17.07 16.43 36.20
CA LEU A 15 15.69 16.30 35.73
C LEU A 15 15.61 16.46 34.20
N CYS A 16 16.38 17.39 33.62
CA CYS A 16 16.37 17.63 32.16
C CYS A 16 16.95 16.46 31.36
N SER A 17 17.95 15.73 31.88
CA SER A 17 18.53 14.58 31.19
C SER A 17 17.63 13.34 31.23
N ALA A 18 16.80 13.17 32.25
CA ALA A 18 15.83 12.08 32.33
C ALA A 18 14.69 12.20 31.30
N ILE A 19 14.33 13.43 30.90
CA ILE A 19 13.25 13.69 29.93
C ILE A 19 13.71 13.39 28.49
N PHE A 20 15.00 13.57 28.19
CA PHE A 20 15.56 13.34 26.86
C PHE A 20 15.77 11.86 26.50
N LEU A 21 15.86 10.97 27.49
CA LEU A 21 16.06 9.53 27.28
C LEU A 21 14.76 8.71 27.18
N GLY A 22 13.61 9.32 27.50
CA GLY A 22 12.34 8.61 27.68
C GLY A 22 11.44 8.47 26.45
N SER A 23 11.80 9.07 25.30
CA SER A 23 10.87 9.16 24.15
C SER A 23 11.49 8.72 22.83
N SER A 24 12.20 7.59 22.81
CA SER A 24 12.38 6.83 21.57
C SER A 24 11.11 6.03 21.32
N THR A 25 10.02 6.70 20.94
CA THR A 25 8.89 6.00 20.34
C THR A 25 9.39 5.41 19.04
N LEU A 26 9.71 4.11 19.04
CA LEU A 26 9.81 3.32 17.82
C LEU A 26 8.49 3.55 17.08
N ALA A 27 8.53 4.32 16.00
CA ALA A 27 7.41 4.44 15.10
C ALA A 27 7.19 3.05 14.51
N ALA A 28 6.28 2.29 15.12
CA ALA A 28 5.85 1.03 14.57
C ALA A 28 5.21 1.34 13.21
N ALA A 29 5.79 0.82 12.13
CA ALA A 29 5.18 0.89 10.82
C ALA A 29 3.79 0.26 10.96
N GLN A 30 2.73 1.08 10.82
CA GLN A 30 1.37 0.56 10.79
C GLN A 30 1.29 -0.43 9.63
N LYS A 31 0.98 -1.69 9.95
CA LYS A 31 0.71 -2.69 8.93
C LYS A 31 -0.42 -2.16 8.06
N SER A 32 -0.16 -2.02 6.76
CA SER A 32 -1.16 -1.52 5.83
C SER A 32 -2.38 -2.43 5.90
N GLY A 33 -3.58 -1.86 6.00
CA GLY A 33 -4.83 -2.63 5.94
C GLY A 33 -5.02 -3.38 4.62
N LEU A 34 -4.21 -3.06 3.62
CA LEU A 34 -4.20 -3.70 2.31
C LEU A 34 -3.20 -4.87 2.21
N ASP A 35 -2.34 -5.08 3.21
CA ASP A 35 -1.39 -6.18 3.19
C ASP A 35 -2.12 -7.52 3.22
N GLY A 36 -1.92 -8.35 2.20
CA GLY A 36 -2.54 -9.66 2.14
C GLY A 36 -2.45 -10.32 0.78
N THR A 37 -2.97 -11.54 0.72
CA THR A 37 -3.20 -12.26 -0.52
C THR A 37 -4.70 -12.39 -0.73
N TYR A 38 -5.17 -11.88 -1.86
CA TYR A 38 -6.55 -11.89 -2.29
C TYR A 38 -6.71 -12.90 -3.41
N ILE A 39 -7.74 -13.72 -3.31
CA ILE A 39 -8.09 -14.72 -4.32
C ILE A 39 -9.42 -14.28 -4.95
N LEU A 40 -9.50 -14.38 -6.27
CA LEU A 40 -10.72 -14.08 -7.00
C LEU A 40 -11.85 -15.03 -6.57
N ASP A 41 -12.93 -14.45 -6.06
CA ASP A 41 -14.19 -15.15 -5.89
C ASP A 41 -15.03 -14.95 -7.15
N GLU A 42 -15.06 -15.94 -8.04
CA GLU A 42 -15.84 -15.87 -9.29
C GLU A 42 -17.35 -15.76 -9.07
N THR A 43 -17.85 -16.07 -7.87
CA THR A 43 -19.28 -16.03 -7.55
C THR A 43 -19.74 -14.68 -7.01
N ASP A 44 -18.84 -13.95 -6.36
CA ASP A 44 -19.12 -12.63 -5.76
C ASP A 44 -18.45 -11.47 -6.53
N SER A 45 -17.59 -11.76 -7.51
CA SER A 45 -16.90 -10.76 -8.32
C SER A 45 -17.56 -10.49 -9.67
N ASP A 46 -17.41 -9.27 -10.18
CA ASP A 46 -17.87 -8.90 -11.52
C ASP A 46 -17.13 -9.65 -12.64
N ASN A 47 -17.82 -9.88 -13.76
CA ASN A 47 -17.25 -10.52 -14.94
C ASN A 47 -16.64 -9.50 -15.91
N VAL A 48 -15.31 -9.46 -16.00
CA VAL A 48 -14.57 -8.54 -16.90
C VAL A 48 -14.97 -8.69 -18.36
N ASN A 49 -15.36 -9.89 -18.82
CA ASN A 49 -15.75 -10.09 -20.22
C ASN A 49 -17.08 -9.41 -20.54
N GLU A 50 -18.03 -9.42 -19.60
CA GLU A 50 -19.32 -8.75 -19.78
C GLU A 50 -19.13 -7.23 -19.88
N VAL A 51 -18.29 -6.66 -19.01
CA VAL A 51 -17.93 -5.23 -19.06
C VAL A 51 -17.23 -4.87 -20.38
N ILE A 52 -16.37 -5.74 -20.90
CA ILE A 52 -15.73 -5.54 -22.22
C ILE A 52 -16.78 -5.54 -23.33
N GLU A 53 -17.73 -6.48 -23.34
CA GLU A 53 -18.76 -6.53 -24.38
C GLU A 53 -19.70 -5.30 -24.32
N ASP A 54 -20.06 -4.81 -23.14
CA ASP A 54 -20.80 -3.54 -22.99
C ASP A 54 -20.01 -2.35 -23.57
N ALA A 55 -18.71 -2.27 -23.25
CA ALA A 55 -17.86 -1.18 -23.72
C ALA A 55 -17.73 -1.17 -25.25
N VAL A 56 -17.48 -2.32 -25.88
CA VAL A 56 -17.31 -2.41 -27.35
C VAL A 56 -18.64 -2.38 -28.11
N GLY A 57 -19.76 -2.68 -27.44
CA GLY A 57 -21.11 -2.55 -28.01
C GLY A 57 -21.41 -1.13 -28.51
N LYS A 58 -20.79 -0.12 -27.88
CA LYS A 58 -20.91 1.31 -28.22
C LYS A 58 -20.14 1.70 -29.49
N LEU A 59 -19.31 0.80 -30.02
CA LEU A 59 -18.46 1.04 -31.19
C LEU A 59 -19.10 0.50 -32.48
N ASN A 60 -18.65 1.06 -33.62
CA ASN A 60 -19.02 0.56 -34.94
C ASN A 60 -18.42 -0.85 -35.19
N PHE A 61 -19.02 -1.59 -36.12
CA PHE A 61 -18.65 -2.99 -36.42
C PHE A 61 -17.16 -3.18 -36.73
N VAL A 62 -16.54 -2.25 -37.46
CA VAL A 62 -15.13 -2.35 -37.88
C VAL A 62 -14.17 -2.22 -36.69
N THR A 63 -14.44 -1.28 -35.79
CA THR A 63 -13.56 -1.00 -34.65
C THR A 63 -13.84 -1.88 -33.42
N ARG A 64 -15.07 -2.40 -33.31
CA ARG A 64 -15.53 -3.24 -32.19
C ARG A 64 -14.62 -4.44 -31.96
N ASP A 65 -14.32 -5.20 -33.00
CA ASP A 65 -13.55 -6.44 -32.86
C ASP A 65 -12.09 -6.17 -32.49
N ILE A 66 -11.50 -5.11 -33.05
CA ILE A 66 -10.15 -4.66 -32.71
C ILE A 66 -10.12 -4.21 -31.24
N ALA A 67 -11.07 -3.39 -30.81
CA ALA A 67 -11.18 -2.93 -29.43
C ALA A 67 -11.37 -4.09 -28.46
N ARG A 68 -12.25 -5.04 -28.79
CA ARG A 68 -12.48 -6.26 -27.98
C ARG A 68 -11.18 -7.04 -27.79
N GLY A 69 -10.47 -7.31 -28.89
CA GLY A 69 -9.20 -8.03 -28.84
C GLY A 69 -8.15 -7.33 -27.98
N ARG A 70 -8.04 -5.99 -28.10
CA ARG A 70 -7.13 -5.18 -27.28
C ARG A 70 -7.51 -5.20 -25.81
N LEU A 71 -8.79 -5.01 -25.49
CA LEU A 71 -9.28 -4.98 -24.10
C LEU A 71 -9.10 -6.33 -23.42
N LYS A 72 -9.46 -7.45 -24.06
CA LYS A 72 -9.24 -8.80 -23.51
C LYS A 72 -7.76 -9.08 -23.26
N LYS A 73 -6.88 -8.61 -24.14
CA LYS A 73 -5.43 -8.80 -23.99
C LYS A 73 -4.85 -8.00 -22.82
N LEU A 74 -5.34 -6.78 -22.60
CA LEU A 74 -4.80 -5.87 -21.59
C LEU A 74 -5.42 -6.08 -20.20
N ASN A 75 -6.58 -6.72 -20.13
CA ASN A 75 -7.33 -6.92 -18.88
C ASN A 75 -7.61 -8.42 -18.66
N PRO A 76 -6.58 -9.26 -18.47
CA PRO A 76 -6.80 -10.65 -18.09
C PRO A 76 -7.46 -10.71 -16.69
N ALA A 77 -8.31 -11.70 -16.46
CA ALA A 77 -8.87 -11.96 -15.14
C ALA A 77 -7.82 -12.63 -14.25
N TYR A 78 -7.19 -11.84 -13.37
CA TYR A 78 -6.21 -12.34 -12.42
C TYR A 78 -6.87 -13.22 -11.35
N ARG A 79 -6.22 -14.33 -10.96
CA ARG A 79 -6.74 -15.27 -9.95
C ARG A 79 -6.30 -14.89 -8.55
N GLN A 80 -5.12 -14.32 -8.43
CA GLN A 80 -4.51 -13.97 -7.16
C GLN A 80 -3.82 -12.62 -7.24
N VAL A 81 -4.00 -11.81 -6.20
CA VAL A 81 -3.29 -10.55 -6.00
C VAL A 81 -2.66 -10.57 -4.62
N ALA A 82 -1.35 -10.39 -4.52
CA ALA A 82 -0.64 -10.23 -3.28
C ALA A 82 -0.13 -8.79 -3.15
N ILE A 83 -0.49 -8.13 -2.06
CA ILE A 83 -0.06 -6.77 -1.76
C ILE A 83 0.81 -6.84 -0.51
N THR A 84 2.01 -6.27 -0.63
CA THR A 84 2.91 -6.09 0.51
C THR A 84 3.34 -4.64 0.59
N SER A 85 3.31 -4.11 1.81
CA SER A 85 3.71 -2.74 2.10
C SER A 85 4.89 -2.74 3.06
N SER A 86 5.84 -1.87 2.79
CA SER A 86 6.96 -1.54 3.67
C SER A 86 7.00 -0.01 3.84
N PRO A 87 7.79 0.52 4.79
CA PRO A 87 7.89 1.97 4.99
C PRO A 87 8.28 2.77 3.74
N ASN A 88 8.95 2.13 2.78
CA ASN A 88 9.54 2.80 1.61
C ASN A 88 8.95 2.33 0.27
N GLU A 89 8.33 1.15 0.22
CA GLU A 89 7.87 0.51 -1.02
C GLU A 89 6.54 -0.21 -0.80
N ILE A 90 5.65 -0.10 -1.78
CA ILE A 90 4.48 -0.97 -1.95
C ILE A 90 4.78 -1.87 -3.15
N SER A 91 4.54 -3.17 -2.98
CA SER A 91 4.68 -4.19 -4.01
C SER A 91 3.35 -4.89 -4.24
N VAL A 92 2.93 -4.97 -5.50
CA VAL A 92 1.74 -5.71 -5.93
C VAL A 92 2.18 -6.80 -6.89
N THR A 93 1.88 -8.05 -6.53
CA THR A 93 2.14 -9.23 -7.36
C THR A 93 0.81 -9.79 -7.81
N VAL A 94 0.67 -10.09 -9.10
CA VAL A 94 -0.52 -10.72 -9.66
C VAL A 94 -0.15 -12.07 -10.28
N ASP A 95 -0.88 -13.12 -9.92
CA ASP A 95 -0.63 -14.51 -10.31
C ASP A 95 0.87 -14.87 -10.26
N ASN A 96 1.46 -15.28 -11.39
CA ASN A 96 2.87 -15.65 -11.54
C ASN A 96 3.71 -14.56 -12.22
N GLN A 97 3.27 -13.29 -12.17
CA GLN A 97 3.97 -12.18 -12.78
C GLN A 97 5.01 -11.55 -11.82
N PRO A 98 6.04 -10.88 -12.35
CA PRO A 98 6.94 -10.08 -11.53
C PRO A 98 6.18 -9.01 -10.73
N PRO A 99 6.62 -8.69 -9.50
CA PRO A 99 5.98 -7.67 -8.68
C PRO A 99 6.10 -6.28 -9.31
N LEU A 100 4.98 -5.55 -9.33
CA LEU A 100 4.92 -4.12 -9.62
C LEU A 100 5.26 -3.35 -8.34
N ARG A 101 6.23 -2.46 -8.38
CA ARG A 101 6.75 -1.75 -7.20
C ARG A 101 6.61 -0.26 -7.37
N THR A 102 6.25 0.41 -6.29
CA THR A 102 6.13 1.87 -6.23
C THR A 102 6.62 2.38 -4.87
N PRO A 103 7.18 3.60 -4.79
CA PRO A 103 7.47 4.22 -3.51
C PRO A 103 6.21 4.32 -2.65
N ALA A 104 6.35 4.08 -1.35
CA ALA A 104 5.22 4.17 -0.42
C ALA A 104 4.68 5.60 -0.21
N LYS A 105 5.41 6.62 -0.68
CA LYS A 105 5.14 8.04 -0.41
C LYS A 105 4.87 8.91 -1.66
N GLY A 106 4.65 8.30 -2.82
CA GLY A 106 4.42 9.00 -4.08
C GLY A 106 5.72 9.47 -4.73
#